data_AF-A0A966Q081-F1
#
_entry.id   AF-A0A966Q081-F1
#
_cell.length_a   1.000
_cell.length_b   1.000
_cell.length_c   1.000
_cell.angle_alpha   90.00
_cell.angle_beta   90.00
_cell.angle_gamma   90.00
#
_symmetry.space_group_name_H-M   'P 1'
#
loop_
_entity.id
_entity.type
_entity.pdbx_description
1 polymer ?
#
loop_
_entity_poly.entity_id
_entity_poly.type
_entity_poly.pdbx_seq_one_letter_code
_entity_poly.pdbx_strand_id
1 'polypeptide(L)'
;MTAVHSRDLDIYIARQFKKSVSDDSNVYLTFGNTTPWTNESNPPNANSSVVTYYQTWKSMVGGKKINGSDIHHVIPRYDWTSNTVYFAYDDVYTTNYLITSNSKFYVITDEFNVYKCIANNYGRPSTFKPT
;
A
#
# COMPACT_ATOMS: atom_id res chain seq x y z
N MET A 1 -24.29 -2.46 -21.76
CA MET A 1 -24.02 -3.09 -20.44
C MET A 1 -22.91 -2.29 -19.78
N THR A 2 -23.18 -1.67 -18.64
CA THR A 2 -22.18 -0.93 -17.86
C THR A 2 -21.80 -1.79 -16.65
N ALA A 3 -20.50 -1.92 -16.39
CA ALA A 3 -19.98 -2.59 -15.20
C ALA A 3 -19.23 -1.55 -14.35
N VAL A 4 -19.38 -1.64 -13.04
CA VAL A 4 -18.68 -0.77 -12.09
C VAL A 4 -17.80 -1.63 -11.19
N HIS A 5 -16.53 -1.25 -11.06
CA HIS A 5 -15.60 -1.83 -10.12
C HIS A 5 -15.51 -0.92 -8.90
N SER A 6 -16.12 -1.33 -7.78
CA SER A 6 -16.07 -0.56 -6.53
C SER A 6 -14.78 -0.82 -5.77
N ARG A 7 -14.21 0.24 -5.17
CA ARG A 7 -13.05 0.13 -4.29
C ARG A 7 -13.36 -0.67 -3.02
N ASP A 8 -14.62 -0.72 -2.60
CA ASP A 8 -15.03 -1.54 -1.45
C ASP A 8 -14.75 -3.03 -1.69
N LEU A 9 -14.81 -3.48 -2.95
CA LEU A 9 -14.45 -4.85 -3.31
C LEU A 9 -12.96 -5.10 -3.10
N ASP A 10 -12.09 -4.17 -3.49
CA ASP A 10 -10.64 -4.29 -3.27
C ASP A 10 -10.31 -4.34 -1.77
N ILE A 11 -10.94 -3.46 -0.97
CA ILE A 11 -10.77 -3.43 0.48
C ILE A 11 -11.28 -4.74 1.10
N TYR A 12 -12.41 -5.25 0.61
CA TYR A 12 -12.95 -6.53 1.03
C TYR A 12 -11.98 -7.68 0.73
N ILE A 13 -11.46 -7.76 -0.50
CA ILE A 13 -10.48 -8.79 -0.90
C ILE A 13 -9.22 -8.71 -0.03
N ALA A 14 -8.70 -7.50 0.24
CA ALA A 14 -7.54 -7.32 1.11
C ALA A 14 -7.81 -7.84 2.54
N ARG A 15 -8.98 -7.54 3.12
CA ARG A 15 -9.39 -8.05 4.44
C ARG A 15 -9.53 -9.57 4.44
N GLN A 16 -10.13 -10.14 3.38
CA GLN A 16 -10.28 -11.59 3.25
C GLN A 16 -8.92 -12.29 3.14
N PHE A 17 -7.97 -11.72 2.39
CA PHE A 17 -6.62 -12.26 2.31
C PHE A 17 -5.94 -12.31 3.68
N LYS A 18 -5.96 -11.21 4.45
CA LYS A 18 -5.37 -11.20 5.80
C LYS A 18 -6.05 -12.24 6.72
N LYS A 19 -7.37 -12.35 6.65
CA LYS A 19 -8.13 -13.35 7.43
C LYS A 19 -7.74 -14.78 7.04
N SER A 20 -7.67 -15.07 5.74
CA SER A 20 -7.26 -16.38 5.21
C SER A 20 -5.89 -16.82 5.72
N VAL A 21 -4.91 -15.91 5.81
CA VAL A 21 -3.58 -16.21 6.37
C VAL A 21 -3.60 -16.46 7.88
N SER A 22 -4.54 -15.82 8.60
CA SER A 22 -4.68 -16.01 10.05
C SER A 22 -5.40 -17.31 10.43
N ASP A 23 -6.34 -17.76 9.59
CA ASP A 23 -7.23 -18.86 9.94
C ASP A 23 -6.66 -20.21 9.50
N ASP A 24 -6.30 -20.36 8.21
CA ASP A 24 -6.07 -21.70 7.63
C ASP A 24 -4.98 -21.75 6.54
N SER A 25 -4.68 -20.61 5.90
CA SER A 25 -3.71 -20.56 4.81
C SER A 25 -2.29 -20.30 5.30
N ASN A 26 -1.38 -21.22 5.02
CA ASN A 26 0.04 -21.04 5.34
C ASN A 26 0.74 -20.30 4.20
N VAL A 27 1.19 -19.07 4.47
CA VAL A 27 2.01 -18.28 3.55
C VAL A 27 3.43 -18.19 4.09
N TYR A 28 4.40 -18.38 3.21
CA TYR A 28 5.82 -18.32 3.54
C TYR A 28 6.52 -17.30 2.64
N LEU A 29 7.40 -16.50 3.21
CA LEU A 29 8.38 -15.71 2.47
C LEU A 29 9.66 -16.52 2.38
N THR A 30 10.15 -16.79 1.18
CA THR A 30 11.41 -17.50 0.96
C THR A 30 12.47 -16.57 0.42
N PHE A 31 13.73 -16.88 0.73
CA PHE A 31 14.90 -16.17 0.23
C PHE A 31 15.96 -17.19 -0.18
N GLY A 32 16.82 -16.78 -1.10
CA GLY A 32 17.82 -17.66 -1.67
C GLY A 32 18.54 -16.99 -2.82
N ASN A 33 18.97 -17.80 -3.78
CA ASN A 33 19.85 -17.41 -4.88
C ASN A 33 21.20 -16.87 -4.38
N THR A 34 22.14 -17.78 -4.14
CA THR A 34 23.47 -17.46 -3.60
C THR A 34 24.51 -17.15 -4.67
N THR A 35 24.17 -17.33 -5.94
CA THR A 35 25.06 -17.03 -7.06
C THR A 35 24.95 -15.56 -7.44
N PRO A 36 26.08 -14.87 -7.66
CA PRO A 36 26.06 -13.47 -8.08
C PRO A 36 25.38 -13.31 -9.44
N TRP A 37 24.74 -12.17 -9.63
CA TRP A 37 24.15 -11.78 -10.89
C TRP A 37 25.25 -11.30 -11.84
N THR A 38 25.01 -11.36 -13.15
CA THR A 38 25.97 -10.83 -14.14
C THR A 38 26.23 -9.33 -13.94
N ASN A 39 25.22 -8.58 -13.48
CA ASN A 39 25.35 -7.18 -13.07
C ASN A 39 24.54 -6.95 -11.79
N GLU A 40 25.23 -6.82 -10.66
CA GLU A 40 24.63 -6.60 -9.34
C GLU A 40 23.88 -5.26 -9.21
N SER A 41 24.23 -4.25 -10.02
CA SER A 41 23.52 -2.97 -10.03
C SER A 41 22.23 -3.00 -10.83
N ASN A 42 22.00 -4.06 -11.62
CA ASN A 42 20.80 -4.22 -12.42
C ASN A 42 20.44 -5.71 -12.54
N PRO A 43 19.92 -6.32 -11.47
CA PRO A 43 19.49 -7.71 -11.51
C PRO A 43 18.36 -7.89 -12.55
N PRO A 44 18.35 -9.00 -13.31
CA PRO A 44 17.25 -9.35 -14.21
C PRO A 44 15.87 -9.24 -13.56
N ASN A 45 14.90 -8.77 -14.36
CA ASN A 45 13.50 -8.70 -13.94
C ASN A 45 12.95 -10.08 -13.62
N ALA A 46 12.14 -10.15 -12.56
CA ALA A 46 11.43 -11.36 -12.19
C ALA A 46 10.48 -11.81 -13.34
N ASN A 47 10.37 -13.12 -13.54
CA ASN A 47 9.53 -13.75 -14.54
C ASN A 47 8.60 -14.77 -13.87
N SER A 48 7.39 -14.93 -14.41
CA SER A 48 6.38 -15.90 -13.95
C SER A 48 6.32 -17.18 -14.79
N SER A 49 7.26 -17.38 -15.71
CA SER A 49 7.33 -18.60 -16.52
C SER A 49 7.55 -19.85 -15.66
N VAL A 50 7.07 -20.99 -16.14
CA VAL A 50 7.20 -22.29 -15.46
C VAL A 50 8.67 -22.64 -15.17
N VAL A 51 9.58 -22.29 -16.08
CA VAL A 51 11.02 -22.51 -15.88
C VAL A 51 11.54 -21.69 -14.71
N THR A 52 11.20 -20.40 -14.66
CA THR A 52 11.62 -19.49 -13.58
C THR A 52 11.05 -19.95 -12.25
N TYR A 53 9.79 -20.40 -12.23
CA TYR A 53 9.17 -20.97 -11.02
C TYR A 53 10.01 -22.11 -10.44
N TYR A 54 10.37 -23.12 -11.24
CA TYR A 54 11.21 -24.23 -10.76
C TYR A 54 12.62 -23.82 -10.36
N GLN A 55 13.21 -22.84 -11.06
CA GLN A 55 14.51 -22.29 -10.68
C GLN A 55 14.46 -21.60 -9.32
N THR A 56 13.45 -20.75 -9.09
CA THR A 56 13.24 -20.10 -7.79
C THR A 56 13.15 -21.14 -6.67
N TRP A 57 12.37 -22.21 -6.84
CA TRP A 57 12.28 -23.31 -5.87
C TRP A 57 13.61 -24.00 -5.60
N LYS A 58 14.40 -24.29 -6.64
CA LYS A 58 15.73 -24.91 -6.46
C LYS A 58 16.73 -24.00 -5.77
N SER A 59 16.58 -22.69 -5.93
CA SER A 59 17.49 -21.70 -5.38
C SER A 59 17.09 -21.20 -3.98
N MET A 60 15.97 -21.66 -3.40
CA MET A 60 15.58 -21.27 -2.04
C MET A 60 16.57 -21.85 -1.02
N VAL A 61 17.02 -21.00 -0.08
CA VAL A 61 17.93 -21.39 1.00
C VAL A 61 17.21 -21.43 2.34
N GLY A 62 16.21 -20.58 2.51
CA GLY A 62 15.40 -20.53 3.72
C GLY A 62 14.05 -19.87 3.49
N GLY A 63 13.19 -19.96 4.50
CA GLY A 63 11.90 -19.30 4.50
C GLY A 63 11.38 -19.01 5.89
N LYS A 64 10.52 -17.99 5.99
CA LYS A 64 9.83 -17.59 7.21
C LYS A 64 8.33 -17.71 7.00
N LYS A 65 7.64 -18.38 7.92
CA LYS A 65 6.18 -18.40 7.97
C LYS A 65 5.67 -16.99 8.31
N ILE A 66 4.72 -16.49 7.53
CA ILE A 66 4.01 -15.24 7.79
C ILE A 66 2.75 -15.58 8.57
N ASN A 67 2.57 -14.96 9.73
CA ASN A 67 1.36 -15.09 10.53
C ASN A 67 0.39 -13.94 10.24
N GLY A 68 -0.88 -14.10 10.60
CA GLY A 68 -1.88 -13.03 10.48
C GLY A 68 -1.51 -11.74 11.25
N SER A 69 -0.70 -11.86 12.31
CA SER A 69 -0.15 -10.72 13.06
C SER A 69 0.93 -9.95 12.31
N ASP A 70 1.60 -10.56 11.34
CA ASP A 70 2.68 -9.93 10.57
C ASP A 70 2.14 -9.09 9.39
N ILE A 71 0.84 -9.19 9.09
CA ILE A 71 0.18 -8.50 7.98
C ILE A 71 -0.64 -7.31 8.51
N HIS A 72 -0.36 -6.12 7.99
CA HIS A 72 -1.10 -4.90 8.33
C HIS A 72 -1.65 -4.21 7.08
N HIS A 73 -2.88 -3.71 7.17
CA HIS A 73 -3.42 -2.81 6.17
C HIS A 73 -2.82 -1.42 6.40
N VAL A 74 -2.27 -0.83 5.35
CA VAL A 74 -1.61 0.48 5.40
C VAL A 74 -2.18 1.39 4.32
N ILE A 75 -2.09 2.69 4.59
CA ILE A 75 -2.38 3.76 3.63
C ILE A 75 -1.12 4.60 3.45
N PRO A 76 -0.95 5.31 2.32
CA PRO A 76 0.14 6.26 2.17
C PRO A 76 0.19 7.26 3.32
N ARG A 77 1.39 7.54 3.82
CA ARG A 77 1.55 8.53 4.90
C ARG A 77 1.76 9.91 4.31
N TYR A 78 0.97 10.88 4.76
CA TYR A 78 1.15 12.30 4.44
C TYR A 78 1.31 13.09 5.72
N ASP A 79 2.53 13.52 6.03
CA ASP A 79 2.78 14.36 7.19
C ASP A 79 2.24 15.78 6.98
N TRP A 80 1.68 16.38 8.03
CA TRP A 80 1.29 17.77 8.00
C TRP A 80 2.53 18.67 7.92
N THR A 81 2.44 19.70 7.09
CA THR A 81 3.48 20.71 6.86
C THR A 81 2.82 22.06 6.75
N SER A 82 3.39 23.07 7.43
CA SER A 82 2.89 24.44 7.34
C SER A 82 3.08 24.99 5.92
N ASN A 83 2.19 25.88 5.52
CA ASN A 83 2.13 26.50 4.19
C ASN A 83 1.88 25.52 3.03
N THR A 84 1.30 24.36 3.31
CA THR A 84 0.85 23.42 2.28
C THR A 84 -0.66 23.54 2.07
N VAL A 85 -1.09 23.53 0.81
CA VAL A 85 -2.52 23.43 0.45
C VAL A 85 -2.91 21.96 0.44
N TYR A 86 -3.93 21.61 1.23
CA TYR A 86 -4.49 20.27 1.27
C TYR A 86 -5.78 20.19 0.46
N PHE A 87 -6.08 19.00 -0.06
CA PHE A 87 -7.27 18.77 -0.87
C PHE A 87 -8.49 18.63 0.05
N ALA A 88 -9.58 19.37 -0.20
CA ALA A 88 -10.80 19.20 0.57
C ALA A 88 -11.48 17.90 0.13
N TYR A 89 -11.80 17.02 1.08
CA TYR A 89 -12.56 15.82 0.81
C TYR A 89 -13.96 16.18 0.31
N ASP A 90 -14.36 15.54 -0.78
CA ASP A 90 -15.69 15.66 -1.37
C ASP A 90 -16.08 14.26 -1.87
N ASP A 91 -17.31 13.85 -1.55
CA ASP A 91 -17.87 12.52 -1.78
C ASP A 91 -18.34 12.30 -3.23
N VAL A 92 -18.40 13.38 -4.02
CA VAL A 92 -18.69 13.31 -5.46
C VAL A 92 -17.47 12.82 -6.26
N TYR A 93 -16.25 13.01 -5.73
CA TYR A 93 -15.06 12.51 -6.40
C TYR A 93 -14.95 10.98 -6.31
N THR A 94 -14.54 10.37 -7.42
CA THR A 94 -14.24 8.94 -7.43
C THR A 94 -13.14 8.62 -6.42
N THR A 95 -13.22 7.45 -5.78
CA THR A 95 -12.20 7.02 -4.81
C THR A 95 -10.80 6.98 -5.43
N ASN A 96 -10.70 6.66 -6.73
CA ASN A 96 -9.43 6.67 -7.48
C ASN A 96 -8.78 8.04 -7.55
N TYR A 97 -9.59 9.10 -7.65
CA TYR A 97 -9.10 10.47 -7.66
C TYR A 97 -8.59 10.90 -6.27
N LEU A 98 -9.29 10.50 -5.21
CA LEU A 98 -8.97 10.85 -3.83
C LEU A 98 -7.69 10.17 -3.29
N ILE A 99 -7.30 9.01 -3.83
CA ILE A 99 -6.11 8.27 -3.38
C ILE A 99 -4.82 8.63 -4.14
N THR A 100 -4.87 9.59 -5.06
CA THR A 100 -3.67 10.05 -5.77
C THR A 100 -2.79 10.88 -4.83
N SER A 101 -1.48 10.95 -5.12
CA SER A 101 -0.53 11.80 -4.40
C SER A 101 -0.86 13.30 -4.48
N ASN A 102 -1.69 13.70 -5.46
CA ASN A 102 -2.12 15.07 -5.67
C ASN A 102 -3.34 15.43 -4.83
N SER A 103 -4.18 14.45 -4.47
CA SER A 103 -5.41 14.65 -3.70
C SER A 103 -5.19 14.33 -2.21
N LYS A 104 -4.25 15.01 -1.57
CA LYS A 104 -3.94 14.81 -0.14
C LYS A 104 -5.07 15.37 0.73
N PHE A 105 -6.11 14.58 0.95
CA PHE A 105 -7.28 14.96 1.75
C PHE A 105 -7.17 14.59 3.22
N TYR A 106 -6.11 13.89 3.62
CA TYR A 106 -5.80 13.60 5.01
C TYR A 106 -4.32 13.82 5.30
N VAL A 107 -4.02 14.06 6.57
CA VAL A 107 -2.67 14.26 7.07
C VAL A 107 -2.49 13.57 8.41
N ILE A 108 -1.25 13.26 8.77
CA ILE A 108 -0.85 12.82 10.10
C ILE A 108 -0.04 13.92 10.79
N THR A 109 -0.27 14.13 12.10
CA THR A 109 0.55 15.01 12.92
C THR A 109 1.72 14.28 13.56
N ASP A 110 2.63 15.03 14.17
CA ASP A 110 3.69 14.54 15.05
C ASP A 110 3.17 13.78 16.28
N GLU A 111 1.92 14.00 16.71
CA GLU A 111 1.25 13.18 17.72
C GLU A 111 0.62 11.89 17.16
N PHE A 112 0.86 11.55 15.89
CA PHE A 112 0.25 10.41 15.18
C PHE A 112 -1.28 10.46 15.04
N ASN A 113 -1.88 11.64 15.22
CA ASN A 113 -3.30 11.84 14.96
C ASN A 113 -3.54 12.03 13.46
N VAL A 114 -4.59 11.38 12.93
CA VAL A 114 -4.95 11.47 11.52
C VAL A 114 -6.15 12.42 11.36
N TYR A 115 -5.96 13.46 10.56
CA TYR A 115 -6.99 14.47 10.29
C TYR A 115 -7.41 14.44 8.83
N LYS A 116 -8.72 14.56 8.60
CA LYS A 116 -9.31 14.71 7.27
C LYS A 116 -9.56 16.19 7.00
N CYS A 117 -9.09 16.69 5.86
CA CYS A 117 -9.42 18.03 5.38
C CYS A 117 -10.85 18.01 4.81
N ILE A 118 -11.81 18.57 5.54
CA ILE A 118 -13.21 18.73 5.08
C ILE A 118 -13.38 20.02 4.27
N ALA A 119 -12.59 21.04 4.57
CA ALA A 119 -12.58 22.31 3.86
C ALA A 119 -11.16 22.86 3.80
N ASN A 120 -10.76 23.42 2.66
CA ASN A 120 -9.41 23.93 2.42
C ASN A 120 -9.37 25.47 2.27
N ASN A 121 -10.37 26.18 2.82
CA ASN A 121 -10.46 27.64 2.80
C ASN A 121 -10.24 28.23 1.38
N TYR A 122 -10.96 27.70 0.39
CA TYR A 122 -10.85 28.08 -1.03
C TYR A 122 -9.43 27.93 -1.62
N GLY A 123 -8.71 26.88 -1.21
CA GLY A 123 -7.36 26.59 -1.70
C GLY A 123 -6.24 27.38 -1.00
N ARG A 124 -6.50 27.93 0.19
CA ARG A 124 -5.46 28.62 0.97
C ARG A 124 -4.55 27.63 1.69
N PRO A 125 -3.26 27.97 1.89
CA PRO A 125 -2.33 27.13 2.64
C PRO A 125 -2.77 26.94 4.10
N SER A 126 -2.59 25.72 4.61
CA SER A 126 -2.75 25.44 6.04
C SER A 126 -1.54 26.00 6.80
N THR A 127 -1.78 26.98 7.67
CA THR A 127 -0.74 27.62 8.49
C THR A 127 -0.63 27.03 9.89
N PHE A 128 -1.72 26.44 10.38
CA PHE A 128 -1.81 25.85 11.71
C PHE A 128 -2.00 24.35 11.62
N LYS A 129 -1.30 23.63 12.50
CA LYS A 129 -1.44 22.19 12.66
C LYS A 129 -2.86 21.87 13.13
N PRO A 130 -3.54 20.86 12.54
CA PRO A 130 -4.84 20.44 13.03
C PRO A 130 -4.73 19.85 14.45
N THR A 131 -5.77 20.05 15.26
CA THR A 131 -5.91 19.58 16.65
C THR A 131 -7.19 18.80 16.81
#